data_AF-X1HVP5-F1
#
_entry.id   AF-X1HVP5-F1
#
_cell.length_a   1.000
_cell.length_b   1.000
_cell.length_c   1.000
_cell.angle_alpha   90.00
_cell.angle_beta   90.00
_cell.angle_gamma   90.00
#
_symmetry.space_group_name_H-M   'P 1'
#
loop_
_entity.id
_entity.type
_entity.pdbx_description
1 polymer ?
#
loop_
_entity_poly.entity_id
_entity_poly.type
_entity_poly.pdbx_seq_one_letter_code
_entity_poly.pdbx_strand_id
1 'polypeptide(L)'
;MRYVDYDKCKGCLKCVDVCEHGAIEVISIEEGKLKGFYIDSEKCVLCKLCLNDDFCFQNLFELKQDKNIDKEWIEFRKENLSNCFKCLKCFKNCPSNAIVPEID
;
A
#
# COMPACT_ATOMS: atom_id res chain seq x y z
N MET A 1 7.97 -2.69 -24.31
CA MET A 1 6.89 -1.88 -23.71
C MET A 1 5.64 -2.76 -23.63
N ARG A 2 5.04 -2.95 -22.45
CA ARG A 2 3.83 -3.76 -22.26
C ARG A 2 2.61 -2.84 -22.25
N TYR A 3 1.59 -3.17 -23.02
CA TYR A 3 0.29 -2.51 -23.02
C TYR A 3 -0.79 -3.52 -22.66
N VAL A 4 -1.67 -3.17 -21.72
CA VAL A 4 -2.83 -3.99 -21.32
C VAL A 4 -4.06 -3.11 -21.40
N ASP A 5 -5.01 -3.52 -22.23
CA ASP A 5 -6.34 -2.94 -22.32
C ASP A 5 -7.19 -3.55 -21.19
N TYR A 6 -7.42 -2.76 -20.13
CA TYR A 6 -8.12 -3.22 -18.94
C TYR A 6 -9.63 -3.41 -19.16
N ASP A 7 -10.23 -2.74 -20.14
CA ASP A 7 -11.67 -2.93 -20.46
C ASP A 7 -11.94 -4.32 -21.06
N LYS A 8 -10.91 -4.93 -21.66
CA LYS A 8 -10.98 -6.30 -22.20
C LYS A 8 -10.41 -7.36 -21.27
N CYS A 9 -9.66 -6.96 -20.25
CA CYS A 9 -9.05 -7.87 -19.30
C CYS A 9 -10.14 -8.65 -18.55
N LYS A 10 -9.99 -9.98 -18.47
CA LYS A 10 -10.95 -10.87 -17.77
C LYS A 10 -10.43 -11.39 -16.42
N GLY A 11 -9.31 -10.86 -15.93
CA GLY A 11 -8.71 -11.33 -14.67
C GLY A 11 -8.23 -12.79 -14.71
N CYS A 12 -7.98 -13.37 -15.89
CA CYS A 12 -7.66 -14.80 -16.04
C CYS A 12 -6.27 -15.23 -15.54
N LEU A 13 -5.46 -14.29 -15.04
CA LEU A 13 -4.12 -14.50 -14.45
C LEU A 13 -3.02 -15.08 -15.35
N LYS A 14 -3.33 -15.55 -16.56
CA LYS A 14 -2.33 -16.12 -17.49
C LYS A 14 -1.08 -15.26 -17.70
N CYS A 15 -1.23 -13.93 -17.67
CA CYS A 15 -0.08 -13.04 -17.87
C CYS A 15 0.89 -13.02 -16.67
N VAL A 16 0.41 -13.33 -15.46
CA VAL A 16 1.25 -13.55 -14.28
C VAL A 16 2.02 -14.85 -14.47
N ASP A 17 1.30 -15.94 -14.80
CA ASP A 17 1.86 -17.28 -14.90
C ASP A 17 2.99 -17.40 -15.94
N VAL A 18 2.84 -16.76 -17.11
CA VAL A 18 3.82 -16.89 -18.21
C VAL A 18 5.03 -15.98 -18.05
N CYS A 19 5.00 -15.02 -17.11
CA CYS A 19 6.11 -14.09 -16.96
C CYS A 19 7.15 -14.66 -16.00
N GLU A 20 8.12 -15.38 -16.55
CA GLU A 20 9.21 -16.03 -15.80
C GLU A 20 10.07 -15.07 -14.98
N HIS A 21 10.01 -13.77 -15.29
CA HIS A 21 10.74 -12.72 -14.60
C HIS A 21 9.95 -12.10 -13.42
N GLY A 22 8.73 -12.57 -13.15
CA GLY A 22 7.91 -12.07 -12.04
C GLY A 22 7.50 -10.60 -12.17
N ALA A 23 7.46 -10.07 -13.40
CA ALA A 23 7.22 -8.65 -13.64
C ALA A 23 5.75 -8.22 -13.45
N ILE A 24 4.85 -9.17 -13.25
CA ILE A 24 3.41 -8.96 -13.16
C ILE A 24 2.90 -9.73 -11.95
N GLU A 25 2.21 -9.04 -11.05
CA GLU A 25 1.64 -9.60 -9.82
C GLU A 25 0.17 -9.17 -9.74
N VAL A 26 -0.70 -10.05 -9.24
CA VAL A 26 -2.12 -9.76 -9.06
C VAL A 26 -2.40 -9.60 -7.58
N ILE A 27 -2.84 -8.41 -7.22
CA ILE A 27 -3.04 -7.96 -5.85
C ILE A 27 -4.49 -8.13 -5.36
N SER A 28 -5.45 -8.42 -6.28
CA SER A 28 -6.80 -8.91 -5.97
C SER A 28 -7.45 -9.54 -7.21
N ILE A 29 -8.30 -10.56 -7.01
CA ILE A 29 -9.13 -11.19 -8.06
C ILE A 29 -10.57 -10.66 -8.03
N GLU A 30 -11.00 -10.08 -6.89
CA GLU A 30 -12.24 -9.32 -6.77
C GLU A 30 -12.00 -7.85 -7.19
N GLU A 31 -12.98 -7.23 -7.85
CA GLU A 31 -12.93 -5.85 -8.36
C GLU A 31 -12.82 -4.82 -7.23
N GLY A 32 -11.61 -4.68 -6.69
CA GLY A 32 -11.35 -3.79 -5.59
C GLY A 32 -10.47 -2.61 -5.94
N LYS A 33 -11.01 -1.41 -5.80
CA LYS A 33 -10.23 -0.20 -5.91
C LYS A 33 -9.46 -0.01 -4.61
N LEU A 34 -8.13 0.12 -4.70
CA LEU A 34 -7.31 0.52 -3.55
C LEU A 34 -7.85 1.83 -2.96
N LYS A 35 -8.36 1.75 -1.73
CA LYS A 35 -8.88 2.88 -0.95
C LYS A 35 -7.84 3.50 -0.01
N GLY A 36 -6.68 2.86 0.12
CA GLY A 36 -5.58 3.35 0.92
C GLY A 36 -4.90 2.21 1.65
N PHE A 37 -4.37 2.53 2.81
CA PHE A 37 -3.71 1.57 3.68
C PHE A 37 -4.18 1.80 5.11
N TYR A 38 -4.26 0.73 5.90
CA TYR A 38 -4.34 0.82 7.34
C TYR A 38 -3.03 0.33 7.97
N ILE A 39 -2.77 0.76 9.21
CA ILE A 39 -1.61 0.34 10.00
C ILE A 39 -2.09 -0.64 11.06
N ASP A 40 -1.62 -1.88 10.98
CA ASP A 40 -1.83 -2.89 12.02
C ASP A 40 -1.06 -2.49 13.28
N SER A 41 -1.79 -2.10 14.32
CA SER A 41 -1.22 -1.62 15.58
C SER A 41 -0.51 -2.70 16.40
N GLU A 42 -0.81 -3.98 16.16
CA GLU A 42 -0.13 -5.09 16.84
C GLU A 42 1.24 -5.38 16.22
N LYS A 43 1.39 -5.11 14.91
CA LYS A 43 2.64 -5.28 14.17
C LYS A 43 3.50 -4.03 14.09
N CYS A 44 2.92 -2.84 14.18
CA CYS A 44 3.66 -1.60 14.03
C CYS A 44 4.56 -1.36 15.25
N VAL A 45 5.88 -1.39 15.04
CA VAL A 45 6.89 -1.13 16.08
C VAL A 45 7.30 0.34 16.20
N LEU A 46 6.53 1.26 15.59
CA LEU A 46 6.82 2.70 15.57
C LEU A 46 8.26 3.08 15.14
N CYS A 47 8.84 2.33 14.19
CA CYS A 47 10.19 2.61 13.67
C CYS A 47 10.32 3.93 12.87
N LYS A 48 9.18 4.56 12.52
CA LYS A 48 9.08 5.85 11.81
C LYS A 48 9.69 5.88 10.40
N LEU A 49 10.20 4.76 9.88
CA LEU A 49 10.73 4.66 8.51
C LEU A 49 9.74 5.13 7.43
N CYS A 50 8.45 4.85 7.62
CA CYS A 50 7.43 5.24 6.66
C CYS A 50 7.14 6.74 6.59
N LEU A 51 7.69 7.53 7.52
CA LEU A 51 7.62 8.98 7.52
C LEU A 51 8.74 9.61 6.67
N ASN A 52 9.70 8.82 6.19
CA ASN A 52 10.78 9.31 5.35
C ASN A 52 10.33 9.48 3.89
N ASP A 53 10.82 10.52 3.22
CA ASP A 53 10.50 10.84 1.82
C ASP A 53 10.82 9.68 0.86
N ASP A 54 11.92 8.94 1.13
CA ASP A 54 12.33 7.78 0.32
C ASP A 54 11.39 6.58 0.45
N PHE A 55 10.59 6.50 1.53
CA PHE A 55 9.65 5.42 1.75
C PHE A 55 8.35 5.64 0.98
N CYS A 56 7.81 6.86 1.05
CA CYS A 56 6.65 7.28 0.29
C CYS A 56 6.90 8.70 -0.21
N PHE A 57 7.31 8.84 -1.47
CA PHE A 57 7.56 10.14 -2.11
C PHE A 57 6.34 11.08 -2.18
N GLN A 58 5.17 10.65 -1.73
CA GLN A 58 3.96 11.46 -1.59
C GLN A 58 3.67 11.88 -0.14
N ASN A 59 4.52 11.45 0.80
CA ASN A 59 4.44 11.75 2.22
C ASN A 59 3.04 11.50 2.82
N LEU A 60 2.47 10.35 2.46
CA LEU A 60 1.11 9.95 2.84
C LEU A 60 1.03 9.24 4.20
N PHE A 61 2.12 9.17 4.96
CA PHE A 61 2.10 8.64 6.32
C PHE A 61 2.34 9.79 7.31
N GLU A 62 1.68 9.71 8.46
CA GLU A 62 1.82 10.70 9.52
C GLU A 62 1.84 10.06 10.90
N LEU A 63 2.56 10.70 11.81
CA LEU A 63 2.55 10.35 13.23
C LEU A 63 1.40 11.09 13.90
N LYS A 64 0.52 10.33 14.56
CA LYS A 64 -0.52 10.83 15.45
C LYS A 64 -0.12 10.59 16.90
N GLN A 65 -0.58 11.45 17.78
CA GLN A 65 -0.35 11.34 19.21
C GLN A 65 -1.59 11.77 19.98
N ASP A 66 -1.95 10.98 21.00
CA ASP A 66 -2.88 11.37 22.05
C ASP A 66 -2.12 11.55 23.36
N LYS A 67 -2.02 12.81 23.82
CA LYS A 67 -1.29 13.18 25.03
C LYS A 67 -2.02 12.79 26.32
N ASN A 68 -3.33 12.55 26.27
CA ASN A 68 -4.10 12.19 27.45
C ASN A 68 -3.82 10.75 27.90
N ILE A 69 -3.47 9.88 26.95
CA ILE A 69 -3.21 8.46 27.16
C ILE A 69 -1.78 8.05 26.79
N ASP A 70 -0.88 9.02 26.59
CA ASP A 70 0.52 8.83 26.19
C ASP A 70 0.71 7.81 25.05
N LYS A 71 -0.07 7.96 23.98
CA LYS A 71 -0.11 7.02 22.86
C LYS A 71 0.28 7.68 21.56
N GLU A 72 1.23 7.08 20.84
CA GLU A 72 1.60 7.41 19.47
C GLU A 72 1.14 6.30 18.51
N TRP A 73 0.73 6.67 17.29
CA TRP A 73 0.50 5.72 16.20
C TRP A 73 0.80 6.36 14.85
N ILE A 74 1.01 5.52 13.84
CA ILE A 74 1.17 5.99 12.47
C ILE A 74 -0.15 5.76 11.73
N GLU A 75 -0.51 6.71 10.88
CA GLU A 75 -1.71 6.65 10.05
C GLU A 75 -1.37 6.99 8.59
N PHE A 76 -2.12 6.42 7.65
CA PHE A 76 -2.07 6.79 6.24
C PHE A 76 -3.11 7.89 5.97
N ARG A 77 -2.71 8.98 5.31
CA ARG A 77 -3.56 10.11 4.94
C ARG A 77 -4.52 9.75 3.81
N LYS A 78 -5.64 9.12 4.18
CA LYS A 78 -6.68 8.67 3.24
C LYS A 78 -7.29 9.84 2.45
N GLU A 79 -7.38 11.02 3.06
CA GLU A 79 -7.84 12.24 2.42
C GLU A 79 -6.96 12.66 1.22
N ASN A 80 -5.70 12.24 1.20
CA ASN A 80 -4.74 12.52 0.13
C ASN A 80 -4.54 11.30 -0.80
N LEU A 81 -5.46 10.34 -0.80
CA LEU A 81 -5.38 9.15 -1.66
C LEU A 81 -5.23 9.51 -3.15
N SER A 82 -5.80 10.63 -3.61
CA SER A 82 -5.66 11.12 -4.99
C SER A 82 -4.20 11.34 -5.42
N ASN A 83 -3.31 11.65 -4.46
CA ASN A 83 -1.88 11.84 -4.72
C ASN A 83 -1.12 10.49 -4.71
N CYS A 84 -1.72 9.41 -4.19
CA CYS A 84 -1.09 8.11 -4.14
C CYS A 84 -0.94 7.50 -5.53
N PHE A 85 0.29 7.23 -5.97
CA PHE A 85 0.53 6.51 -7.24
C PHE A 85 0.26 5.00 -7.15
N LYS A 86 -0.28 4.52 -6.03
CA LYS A 86 -0.68 3.11 -5.84
C LYS A 86 0.45 2.11 -6.14
N CYS A 87 1.69 2.51 -5.85
CA CYS A 87 2.89 1.74 -6.18
C CYS A 87 3.16 0.55 -5.23
N LEU A 88 2.41 0.44 -4.13
CA LEU A 88 2.52 -0.61 -3.09
C LEU A 88 3.89 -0.78 -2.42
N LYS A 89 4.86 0.10 -2.69
CA LYS A 89 6.17 0.07 -2.04
C LYS A 89 6.07 0.12 -0.51
N CYS A 90 5.13 0.89 0.02
CA CYS A 90 4.90 0.99 1.46
C CYS A 90 4.51 -0.35 2.10
N PHE A 91 3.57 -1.07 1.49
CA PHE A 91 3.18 -2.42 1.89
C PHE A 91 4.40 -3.36 1.89
N LYS A 92 5.16 -3.37 0.78
CA LYS A 92 6.31 -4.27 0.60
C LYS A 92 7.51 -3.94 1.49
N ASN A 93 7.75 -2.66 1.77
CA ASN A 93 8.98 -2.20 2.45
C ASN A 93 8.80 -2.02 3.96
N CYS A 94 7.60 -2.17 4.51
CA CYS A 94 7.39 -2.10 5.95
C CYS A 94 8.11 -3.28 6.63
N PRO A 95 9.16 -3.07 7.43
CA PRO A 95 9.95 -4.19 7.98
C PRO A 95 9.17 -5.06 8.96
N SER A 96 8.12 -4.52 9.59
CA SER A 96 7.25 -5.27 10.48
C SER A 96 5.96 -5.74 9.80
N ASN A 97 5.82 -5.57 8.48
CA ASN A 97 4.63 -5.93 7.71
C ASN A 97 3.33 -5.34 8.31
N ALA A 98 3.40 -4.14 8.88
CA ALA A 98 2.28 -3.49 9.55
C ALA A 98 1.41 -2.62 8.64
N ILE A 99 1.92 -2.23 7.47
CA ILE A 99 1.14 -1.45 6.48
C ILE A 99 0.34 -2.47 5.67
N VAL A 100 -0.98 -2.33 5.59
CA VAL A 100 -1.85 -3.29 4.88
C VAL A 100 -2.76 -2.54 3.88
N PRO A 101 -2.88 -2.98 2.62
CA PRO A 101 -3.78 -2.37 1.64
C PRO A 101 -5.24 -2.52 2.05
N GLU A 102 -6.01 -1.46 1.91
CA GLU A 102 -7.47 -1.47 2.03
C GLU A 102 -8.08 -1.51 0.62
N ILE A 103 -8.81 -2.58 0.33
CA ILE A 103 -9.35 -2.93 -0.99
C ILE A 103 -10.87 -3.06 -0.84
N ASP A 104 -11.61 -2.46 -1.79
CA ASP A 104 -13.07 -2.61 -1.90
C ASP A 104 -13.53 -3.93 -2.52
#